data_AF-A0A5N8VBB7-F1
#
_entry.id   AF-A0A5N8VBB7-F1
#
_cell.length_a   1.000
_cell.length_b   1.000
_cell.length_c   1.000
_cell.angle_alpha   90.00
_cell.angle_beta   90.00
_cell.angle_gamma   90.00
#
_symmetry.space_group_name_H-M   'P 1'
#
loop_
_entity.id
_entity.type
_entity.pdbx_description
1 polymer ?
#
loop_
_entity_poly.entity_id
_entity_poly.type
_entity_poly.pdbx_seq_one_letter_code
_entity_poly.pdbx_strand_id
1 'polypeptide(L)'
;MSYSPSIYRFAEGSGAPVPLDMDVVRAVLDPYDVGDRSLTAMEDGRLQCWVRAADGSEAEIFVDEAGIQVERPHSGSGVFAIVAELASRLDAVIFEPREDVFLCGTEAHAHLPADMREEVVLIEMTGEAVEAALIGPRPL
;
A
#
# COMPACT_ATOMS: atom_id res chain seq x y z
N MET A 1 -19.44 -0.22 -3.36
CA MET A 1 -18.45 -0.57 -2.31
C MET A 1 -17.23 0.28 -2.59
N SER A 2 -16.71 0.98 -1.57
CA SER A 2 -15.41 1.65 -1.69
C SER A 2 -14.37 0.57 -1.96
N TYR A 3 -13.49 0.81 -2.92
CA TYR A 3 -12.37 -0.07 -3.18
C TYR A 3 -11.17 0.54 -2.46
N SER A 4 -10.71 -0.13 -1.39
CA SER A 4 -9.68 0.38 -0.49
C SER A 4 -8.60 -0.67 -0.30
N PRO A 5 -7.53 -0.66 -1.11
CA PRO A 5 -6.44 -1.59 -0.94
C PRO A 5 -5.72 -1.34 0.39
N SER A 6 -5.08 -2.37 0.91
CA SER A 6 -4.30 -2.29 2.14
C SER A 6 -2.88 -2.77 1.92
N ILE A 7 -1.92 -2.30 2.72
CA ILE A 7 -0.51 -2.70 2.64
C ILE A 7 -0.15 -3.39 3.95
N TYR A 8 0.40 -4.60 3.84
CA TYR A 8 0.78 -5.44 4.97
C TYR A 8 2.21 -5.94 4.82
N ARG A 9 2.98 -5.88 5.90
CA ARG A 9 4.32 -6.44 5.94
C ARG A 9 4.29 -7.78 6.65
N PHE A 10 5.06 -8.75 6.14
CA PHE A 10 5.25 -10.04 6.78
C PHE A 10 6.74 -10.24 7.08
N ALA A 11 7.02 -11.01 8.13
CA ALA A 11 8.37 -11.48 8.43
C ALA A 11 8.45 -12.98 8.16
N GLU A 12 9.64 -13.46 7.81
CA GLU A 12 9.86 -14.89 7.55
C GLU A 12 9.38 -15.74 8.74
N GLY A 13 8.51 -16.70 8.46
CA GLY A 13 7.93 -17.61 9.46
C GLY A 13 6.77 -17.02 10.29
N SER A 14 6.38 -15.76 10.09
CA SER A 14 5.20 -15.17 10.72
C SER A 14 3.95 -15.42 9.89
N GLY A 15 2.94 -16.09 10.45
CA GLY A 15 1.62 -16.26 9.82
C GLY A 15 0.70 -15.05 9.91
N ALA A 16 1.17 -13.93 10.46
CA ALA A 16 0.41 -12.70 10.62
C ALA A 16 1.24 -11.47 10.19
N PRO A 17 0.59 -10.36 9.80
CA PRO A 17 1.27 -9.10 9.55
C PRO A 17 2.11 -8.64 10.76
N VAL A 18 3.23 -8.00 10.49
CA VAL A 18 4.13 -7.42 11.48
C VAL A 18 4.13 -5.89 11.39
N PRO A 19 4.48 -5.17 12.48
CA PRO A 19 4.52 -3.72 12.46
C PRO A 19 5.39 -3.13 11.34
N LEU A 20 4.94 -1.99 10.81
CA LEU A 20 5.62 -1.23 9.77
C LEU A 20 6.76 -0.36 10.34
N ASP A 21 7.77 -0.11 9.51
CA ASP A 21 8.77 0.92 9.82
C ASP A 21 8.16 2.30 9.57
N MET A 22 7.74 2.97 10.65
CA MET A 22 7.07 4.27 10.57
C MET A 22 7.97 5.40 10.07
N ASP A 23 9.30 5.26 10.15
CA ASP A 23 10.21 6.27 9.59
C ASP A 23 10.26 6.16 8.07
N VAL A 24 10.19 4.94 7.52
CA VAL A 24 10.01 4.71 6.07
C VAL A 24 8.67 5.26 5.60
N VAL A 25 7.58 4.96 6.31
CA VAL A 25 6.23 5.46 5.97
C VAL A 25 6.23 6.99 5.87
N ARG A 26 6.75 7.67 6.90
CA ARG A 26 6.83 9.14 6.91
C ARG A 26 7.70 9.66 5.78
N ALA A 27 8.86 9.04 5.54
CA ALA A 27 9.77 9.48 4.49
C ALA A 27 9.17 9.37 3.08
N VAL A 28 8.35 8.35 2.83
CA VAL A 28 7.65 8.19 1.54
C VAL A 28 6.50 9.17 1.40
N LEU A 29 5.72 9.40 2.47
CA LEU A 29 4.51 10.24 2.41
C LEU A 29 4.78 11.76 2.48
N ASP A 30 5.82 12.20 3.20
CA ASP A 30 6.12 13.62 3.45
C ASP A 30 6.16 14.51 2.19
N PRO A 31 6.69 14.06 1.03
CA PRO A 31 6.70 14.84 -0.19
C PRO A 31 5.32 15.05 -0.83
N TYR A 32 4.34 14.19 -0.52
CA TYR A 32 3.03 14.16 -1.17
C TYR A 32 1.88 14.61 -0.27
N ASP A 33 2.12 14.73 1.05
CA ASP A 33 1.12 15.18 2.01
C ASP A 33 0.67 16.61 1.70
N VAL A 34 -0.60 16.74 1.37
CA VAL A 34 -1.29 18.02 1.13
C VAL A 34 -2.34 18.33 2.21
N GLY A 35 -2.44 17.48 3.24
CA GLY A 35 -3.31 17.66 4.39
C GLY A 35 -2.78 18.68 5.40
N ASP A 36 -3.58 18.92 6.43
CA ASP A 36 -3.11 19.69 7.59
C ASP A 36 -2.18 18.80 8.42
N ARG A 37 -0.88 19.12 8.40
CA ARG A 37 0.16 18.39 9.16
C ARG A 37 -0.11 18.30 10.67
N SER A 38 -0.90 19.23 11.23
CA SER A 38 -1.31 19.18 12.64
C SER A 38 -2.39 18.12 12.94
N LEU A 39 -3.07 17.64 11.89
CA LEU A 39 -4.05 16.55 11.93
C LEU A 39 -3.47 15.23 11.40
N THR A 40 -2.28 15.27 10.77
CA THR A 40 -1.65 14.11 10.14
C THR A 40 -1.20 13.04 11.13
N ALA A 41 -0.67 13.43 12.29
CA ALA A 41 -0.22 12.51 13.32
C ALA A 41 -1.15 12.56 14.54
N MET A 42 -1.71 11.40 14.90
CA MET A 42 -2.59 11.25 16.05
C MET A 42 -1.77 10.97 17.33
N GLU A 43 -2.31 11.32 18.50
CA GLU A 43 -1.62 11.14 19.81
C GLU A 43 -1.27 9.67 20.11
N ASP A 44 -1.97 8.71 19.50
CA ASP A 44 -1.75 7.27 19.64
C ASP A 44 -0.71 6.71 18.64
N GLY A 45 -0.07 7.57 17.85
CA GLY A 45 0.95 7.17 16.87
C GLY A 45 0.39 6.76 15.51
N ARG A 46 -0.93 6.77 15.32
CA ARG A 46 -1.56 6.59 14.01
C ARG A 46 -1.30 7.79 13.11
N LEU A 47 -1.31 7.53 11.80
CA LEU A 47 -1.19 8.56 10.77
C LEU A 47 -2.44 8.58 9.90
N GLN A 48 -2.94 9.78 9.59
CA GLN A 48 -4.00 9.99 8.62
C GLN A 48 -3.62 11.20 7.76
N CYS A 49 -3.30 11.00 6.48
CA CYS A 49 -2.98 12.12 5.59
C CYS A 49 -3.72 12.04 4.26
N TRP A 50 -3.80 13.19 3.58
CA TRP A 50 -4.25 13.26 2.21
C TRP A 50 -3.03 13.45 1.32
N VAL A 51 -2.80 12.53 0.38
CA VAL A 51 -1.69 12.64 -0.57
C VAL A 51 -2.17 13.11 -1.92
N ARG A 52 -1.34 13.89 -2.60
CA ARG A 52 -1.53 14.27 -4.00
C ARG A 52 -0.26 14.03 -4.80
N ALA A 53 -0.36 13.21 -5.84
CA ALA A 53 0.75 12.96 -6.75
C ALA A 53 0.89 14.07 -7.80
N ALA A 54 1.99 14.05 -8.55
CA ALA A 54 2.31 15.06 -9.56
C ALA A 54 1.31 15.10 -10.74
N ASP A 55 0.64 13.98 -11.03
CA ASP A 55 -0.42 13.89 -12.04
C ASP A 55 -1.79 14.41 -11.55
N GLY A 56 -1.87 14.83 -10.29
CA GLY A 56 -3.09 15.31 -9.65
C GLY A 56 -4.01 14.21 -9.11
N SER A 57 -3.62 12.93 -9.21
CA SER A 57 -4.30 11.85 -8.50
C SER A 57 -4.14 12.01 -6.99
N GLU A 58 -5.15 11.60 -6.23
CA GLU A 58 -5.21 11.76 -4.78
C GLU A 58 -5.70 10.49 -4.07
N ALA A 59 -5.34 10.35 -2.81
CA ALA A 59 -5.86 9.33 -1.91
C ALA A 59 -5.78 9.81 -0.46
N GLU A 60 -6.61 9.22 0.38
CA GLU A 60 -6.50 9.31 1.84
C GLU A 60 -5.73 8.08 2.34
N ILE A 61 -4.71 8.29 3.17
CA ILE A 61 -3.84 7.25 3.71
C ILE A 61 -4.06 7.17 5.21
N PHE A 62 -4.44 5.99 5.70
CA PHE A 62 -4.51 5.67 7.12
C PHE A 62 -3.42 4.67 7.46
N VAL A 63 -2.71 4.90 8.56
CA VAL A 63 -1.68 3.99 9.06
C VAL A 63 -1.92 3.73 10.54
N ASP A 64 -1.93 2.46 10.89
CA ASP A 64 -2.03 1.98 12.26
C ASP A 64 -1.09 0.79 12.49
N GLU A 65 -1.26 0.09 13.62
CA GLU A 65 -0.44 -1.07 13.97
C GLU A 65 -0.63 -2.27 13.03
N ALA A 66 -1.77 -2.34 12.32
CA ALA A 66 -2.09 -3.45 11.43
C ALA A 66 -1.51 -3.25 10.02
N GLY A 67 -1.46 -2.02 9.53
CA GLY A 67 -0.91 -1.74 8.20
C GLY A 67 -1.23 -0.35 7.67
N ILE A 68 -1.27 -0.23 6.35
CA ILE A 68 -1.70 0.99 5.64
C ILE A 68 -3.01 0.71 4.93
N GLN A 69 -4.00 1.58 5.07
CA GLN A 69 -5.23 1.56 4.28
C GLN A 69 -5.24 2.76 3.34
N VAL A 70 -5.49 2.48 2.05
CA VAL A 70 -5.58 3.49 0.99
C VAL A 70 -7.04 3.70 0.66
N GLU A 71 -7.59 4.82 1.06
CA GLU A 71 -8.98 5.18 0.86
C GLU A 71 -9.14 6.09 -0.35
N ARG A 72 -10.16 5.79 -1.16
CA ARG A 72 -10.59 6.59 -2.32
C ARG A 72 -9.47 6.95 -3.30
N PRO A 73 -8.60 6.00 -3.71
CA PRO A 73 -7.56 6.31 -4.69
C PRO A 73 -8.19 6.76 -6.01
N HIS A 74 -7.82 7.95 -6.48
CA HIS A 74 -8.17 8.40 -7.82
C HIS A 74 -7.41 7.58 -8.87
N SER A 75 -8.03 7.38 -10.04
CA SER A 75 -7.34 6.82 -11.22
C SER A 75 -6.19 7.74 -11.66
N GLY A 76 -5.13 7.16 -12.21
CA GLY A 76 -3.87 7.82 -12.51
C GLY A 76 -2.72 7.12 -11.79
N SER A 77 -1.61 6.90 -12.50
CA SER A 77 -0.50 6.10 -11.96
C SER A 77 0.24 6.77 -10.78
N GLY A 78 0.05 8.07 -10.55
CA GLY A 78 0.74 8.83 -9.51
C GLY A 78 0.51 8.31 -8.09
N VAL A 79 -0.73 8.22 -7.62
CA VAL A 79 -1.06 7.67 -6.30
C VAL A 79 -0.63 6.21 -6.19
N PHE A 80 -0.84 5.43 -7.24
CA PHE A 80 -0.42 4.03 -7.25
C PHE A 80 1.11 3.89 -7.23
N ALA A 81 1.86 4.87 -7.73
CA ALA A 81 3.32 4.91 -7.57
C ALA A 81 3.73 5.17 -6.12
N ILE A 82 2.99 5.99 -5.37
CA ILE A 82 3.21 6.18 -3.93
C ILE A 82 2.92 4.86 -3.18
N VAL A 83 1.81 4.18 -3.52
CA VAL A 83 1.46 2.86 -2.96
C VAL A 83 2.53 1.81 -3.27
N ALA A 84 3.03 1.79 -4.51
CA ALA A 84 4.10 0.90 -4.94
C ALA A 84 5.42 1.19 -4.20
N GLU A 85 5.78 2.47 -4.02
CA GLU A 85 6.97 2.87 -3.26
C GLU A 85 6.86 2.44 -1.79
N LEU A 86 5.69 2.65 -1.15
CA LEU A 86 5.43 2.18 0.20
C LEU A 86 5.63 0.67 0.29
N ALA A 87 4.99 -0.10 -0.59
CA ALA A 87 5.09 -1.56 -0.59
C ALA A 87 6.54 -2.02 -0.78
N SER A 88 7.26 -1.44 -1.74
CA SER A 88 8.65 -1.80 -2.02
C SER A 88 9.59 -1.47 -0.86
N ARG A 89 9.53 -0.26 -0.30
CA ARG A 89 10.47 0.15 0.76
C ARG A 89 10.19 -0.49 2.12
N LEU A 90 8.99 -1.05 2.31
CA LEU A 90 8.60 -1.77 3.51
C LEU A 90 8.74 -3.29 3.39
N ASP A 91 9.18 -3.81 2.23
CA ASP A 91 9.12 -5.24 1.89
C ASP A 91 7.72 -5.83 2.14
N ALA A 92 6.70 -5.10 1.72
CA ALA A 92 5.30 -5.36 2.01
C ALA A 92 4.51 -5.78 0.77
N VAL A 93 3.33 -6.36 1.00
CA VAL A 93 2.36 -6.75 -0.02
C VAL A 93 1.15 -5.83 -0.03
N ILE A 94 0.51 -5.71 -1.17
CA ILE A 94 -0.73 -4.96 -1.35
C ILE A 94 -1.89 -5.97 -1.40
N PHE A 95 -2.87 -5.82 -0.52
CA PHE A 95 -4.10 -6.60 -0.53
C PHE A 95 -5.18 -5.93 -1.40
N GLU A 96 -5.69 -6.67 -2.37
CA GLU A 96 -6.82 -6.31 -3.23
C GLU A 96 -8.10 -6.98 -2.71
N PRO A 97 -8.97 -6.25 -1.98
CA PRO A 97 -10.14 -6.86 -1.32
C PRO A 97 -11.23 -7.39 -2.25
N ARG A 98 -11.27 -7.02 -3.54
CA ARG A 98 -12.36 -7.49 -4.43
C ARG A 98 -12.16 -8.91 -4.93
N GLU A 99 -10.91 -9.31 -5.13
CA GLU A 99 -10.54 -10.65 -5.61
C GLU A 99 -9.87 -11.48 -4.51
N ASP A 100 -9.76 -10.92 -3.29
CA ASP A 100 -9.14 -11.55 -2.12
C ASP A 100 -7.70 -12.03 -2.41
N VAL A 101 -6.92 -11.15 -3.05
CA VAL A 101 -5.57 -11.49 -3.53
C VAL A 101 -4.52 -10.52 -3.02
N PHE A 102 -3.30 -11.04 -2.83
CA PHE A 102 -2.13 -10.24 -2.50
C PHE A 102 -1.28 -9.99 -3.75
N LEU A 103 -0.97 -8.73 -4.01
CA LEU A 103 0.01 -8.31 -4.99
C LEU A 103 1.37 -8.14 -4.31
N CYS A 104 2.40 -8.68 -4.92
CA CYS A 104 3.70 -8.81 -4.28
C CYS A 104 4.83 -8.47 -5.23
N GLY A 105 5.80 -7.68 -4.76
CA GLY A 105 7.07 -7.49 -5.45
C GLY A 105 7.99 -8.68 -5.19
N THR A 106 9.05 -8.82 -5.98
CA THR A 106 9.99 -9.94 -5.84
C THR A 106 10.69 -9.96 -4.48
N GLU A 107 11.00 -8.79 -3.91
CA GLU A 107 11.70 -8.67 -2.61
C GLU A 107 10.80 -9.15 -1.46
N ALA A 108 9.56 -8.68 -1.39
CA ALA A 108 8.59 -9.09 -0.37
C ALA A 108 8.21 -10.58 -0.44
N HIS A 109 8.28 -11.20 -1.63
CA HIS A 109 7.84 -12.60 -1.83
C HIS A 109 8.60 -13.59 -0.94
N ALA A 110 9.90 -13.35 -0.71
CA ALA A 110 10.72 -14.21 0.13
C ALA A 110 10.31 -14.20 1.61
N HIS A 111 9.65 -13.14 2.07
CA HIS A 111 9.25 -12.96 3.47
C HIS A 111 7.85 -13.50 3.78
N LEU A 112 7.11 -13.90 2.76
CA LEU A 112 5.74 -14.36 2.92
C LEU A 112 5.65 -15.78 3.52
N PRO A 113 4.57 -16.05 4.27
CA PRO A 113 4.15 -17.41 4.62
C PRO A 113 4.14 -18.35 3.40
N ALA A 114 4.43 -19.63 3.63
CA ALA A 114 4.57 -20.59 2.54
C ALA A 114 3.26 -20.80 1.75
N ASP A 115 2.14 -20.85 2.45
CA ASP A 115 0.78 -20.88 1.89
C ASP A 115 0.49 -19.62 1.08
N MET A 116 0.78 -18.44 1.62
CA MET A 116 0.58 -17.19 0.88
C MET A 116 1.44 -17.11 -0.38
N ARG A 117 2.71 -17.56 -0.34
CA ARG A 117 3.65 -17.49 -1.48
C ARG A 117 3.14 -18.16 -2.75
N GLU A 118 2.26 -19.15 -2.63
CA GLU A 118 1.68 -19.89 -3.76
C GLU A 118 0.47 -19.15 -4.38
N GLU A 119 -0.15 -18.25 -3.64
CA GLU A 119 -1.42 -17.59 -4.00
C GLU A 119 -1.25 -16.10 -4.38
N VAL A 120 -0.06 -15.52 -4.19
CA VAL A 120 0.23 -14.13 -4.55
C VAL A 120 0.28 -13.93 -6.07
N VAL A 121 -0.09 -12.74 -6.50
CA VAL A 121 0.19 -12.26 -7.86
C VAL A 121 1.47 -11.42 -7.83
N LEU A 122 2.51 -11.92 -8.51
CA LEU A 122 3.76 -11.17 -8.66
C LEU A 122 3.59 -10.07 -9.70
N ILE A 123 3.89 -8.84 -9.31
CA ILE A 123 3.88 -7.67 -10.19
C ILE A 123 5.15 -6.86 -10.01
N GLU A 124 5.47 -6.03 -11.01
CA GLU A 124 6.41 -4.94 -10.79
C GLU A 124 5.79 -3.93 -9.81
N MET A 125 6.56 -3.46 -8.83
CA MET A 125 6.11 -2.41 -7.91
C MET A 125 6.29 -1.04 -8.55
N THR A 126 5.47 -0.78 -9.57
CA THR A 126 5.34 0.50 -10.26
C THR A 126 3.90 1.00 -10.18
N GLY A 127 3.70 2.31 -10.37
CA GLY A 127 2.36 2.90 -10.33
C GLY A 127 1.44 2.32 -11.39
N GLU A 128 1.93 2.14 -12.62
CA GLU A 128 1.15 1.59 -13.73
C GLU A 128 0.76 0.13 -13.51
N ALA A 129 1.66 -0.70 -12.99
CA ALA A 129 1.38 -2.10 -12.74
C ALA A 129 0.41 -2.29 -11.56
N VAL A 130 0.58 -1.51 -10.49
CA VAL A 130 -0.35 -1.47 -9.36
C VAL A 130 -1.72 -0.98 -9.83
N GLU A 131 -1.78 0.12 -10.58
CA GLU A 131 -3.03 0.63 -11.15
C GLU A 131 -3.72 -0.44 -12.01
N ALA A 132 -3.00 -1.09 -12.92
CA ALA A 132 -3.57 -2.12 -13.78
C ALA A 132 -4.08 -3.33 -12.99
N ALA A 133 -3.37 -3.77 -11.95
CA ALA A 133 -3.78 -4.90 -11.12
C ALA A 133 -5.01 -4.58 -10.27
N LEU A 134 -5.09 -3.36 -9.75
CA LEU A 134 -6.19 -2.92 -8.90
C LEU A 134 -7.40 -2.51 -9.78
N ILE A 135 -7.27 -1.53 -10.67
CA ILE A 135 -8.42 -0.94 -11.37
C ILE A 135 -8.56 -1.38 -12.84
N GLY A 136 -7.64 -2.17 -13.37
CA GLY A 136 -7.63 -2.57 -14.78
C GLY A 136 -8.81 -3.47 -15.20
N PRO A 137 -9.06 -3.57 -16.52
CA PRO A 137 -10.09 -4.46 -17.06
C PRO A 137 -9.73 -5.92 -16.75
N ARG A 138 -10.70 -6.65 -16.20
CA ARG A 138 -10.54 -8.07 -15.86
C ARG A 138 -10.60 -8.92 -17.13
N PRO A 139 -9.71 -9.92 -17.30
CA PRO A 139 -9.96 -10.95 -18.30
C PRO A 139 -11.24 -11.72 -17.90
N LEU A 140 -12.21 -11.77 -18.82
CA LEU A 140 -13.46 -12.53 -18.71
C LEU A 140 -13.21 -14.03 -18.81
#